data_AF-A0A9X2A8M9-F1
#
_entry.id   AF-A0A9X2A8M9-F1
#
_cell.length_a   1.000
_cell.length_b   1.000
_cell.length_c   1.000
_cell.angle_alpha   90.00
_cell.angle_beta   90.00
_cell.angle_gamma   90.00
#
_symmetry.space_group_name_H-M   'P 1'
#
loop_
_entity.id
_entity.type
_entity.pdbx_description
1 polymer ?
#
loop_
_entity_poly.entity_id
_entity_poly.type
_entity_poly.pdbx_seq_one_letter_code
_entity_poly.pdbx_strand_id
1 'polypeptide(L)'
;MKNNNFDELFEGLNFDIEEPHSGHKERFLKKLEKKSSAPQKKGKVLRLWAPVIGIAASFLLAFFLLGELWGPQSMAKNSDLASISPEMKQTQEFYTSMITKELNAINAEKTPETEAIINDAMVQMEKLEKEYQDLRNDLVKSGRDNRVIHAMIQNFQQRIDLLNNVLTQIENIKTLKNQNHENNII
;
A
#
# COMPACT_ATOMS: atom_id res chain seq x y z
N MET A 1 9.38 22.05 -23.88
CA MET A 1 10.48 22.24 -24.85
C MET A 1 10.74 20.90 -25.51
N LYS A 2 10.57 20.79 -26.83
CA LYS A 2 10.93 19.56 -27.58
C LYS A 2 12.46 19.52 -27.69
N ASN A 3 13.06 18.38 -27.36
CA ASN A 3 14.50 18.16 -27.52
C ASN A 3 14.79 17.86 -28.99
N ASN A 4 14.95 18.91 -29.79
CA ASN A 4 15.23 18.83 -31.24
C ASN A 4 16.63 18.27 -31.58
N ASN A 5 17.44 17.99 -30.56
CA ASN A 5 18.85 17.62 -30.70
C ASN A 5 19.06 16.18 -31.20
N PHE A 6 18.01 15.33 -31.18
CA PHE A 6 18.10 13.97 -31.72
C PHE A 6 17.84 13.96 -33.23
N ASP A 7 16.88 14.74 -33.70
CA ASP A 7 16.46 14.74 -35.10
C ASP A 7 17.56 15.36 -36.00
N GLU A 8 18.30 16.35 -35.49
CA GLU A 8 19.48 16.95 -36.17
C GLU A 8 20.59 15.93 -36.48
N LEU A 9 20.73 14.85 -35.70
CA LEU A 9 21.77 13.84 -35.93
C LEU A 9 21.52 12.99 -37.19
N PHE A 10 20.28 12.99 -37.68
CA PHE A 10 19.86 12.21 -38.85
C PHE A 10 19.59 13.08 -40.07
N GLU A 11 19.54 14.42 -39.93
CA GLU A 11 19.46 15.34 -41.05
C GLU A 11 20.74 15.27 -41.90
N GLY A 12 20.61 14.78 -43.14
CA GLY A 12 21.72 14.62 -44.08
C GLY A 12 22.27 13.21 -44.23
N LEU A 13 21.70 12.22 -43.52
CA LEU A 13 22.02 10.81 -43.74
C LEU A 13 21.06 10.18 -44.75
N ASN A 14 21.58 9.75 -45.90
CA ASN A 14 20.80 9.20 -47.02
C ASN A 14 20.42 7.72 -46.84
N PHE A 15 19.93 7.33 -45.66
CA PHE A 15 19.60 5.93 -45.35
C PHE A 15 18.49 5.36 -46.25
N ASP A 16 17.60 6.21 -46.75
CA ASP A 16 16.47 5.81 -47.59
C ASP A 16 16.82 5.73 -49.09
N ILE A 17 18.03 6.16 -49.49
CA ILE A 17 18.41 6.33 -50.91
C ILE A 17 19.62 5.48 -51.29
N GLU A 18 20.51 5.14 -50.35
CA GLU A 18 21.71 4.36 -50.63
C GLU A 18 21.74 3.00 -49.91
N GLU A 19 22.07 1.95 -50.66
CA GLU A 19 22.32 0.64 -50.07
C GLU A 19 23.72 0.57 -49.43
N PRO A 20 23.89 -0.12 -48.30
CA PRO A 20 25.20 -0.33 -47.69
C PRO A 20 26.19 -1.01 -48.66
N HIS A 21 27.46 -0.59 -48.62
CA HIS A 21 28.51 -1.23 -49.42
C HIS A 21 28.54 -2.75 -49.24
N SER A 22 28.86 -3.46 -50.34
CA SER A 22 28.97 -4.92 -50.36
C SER A 22 29.83 -5.47 -49.21
N GLY A 23 29.39 -6.59 -48.64
CA GLY A 23 30.01 -7.20 -47.46
C GLY A 23 29.65 -6.56 -46.12
N HIS A 24 28.78 -5.53 -46.08
CA HIS A 24 28.34 -4.90 -44.84
C HIS A 24 27.69 -5.90 -43.87
N LYS A 25 26.81 -6.77 -44.38
CA LYS A 25 26.11 -7.80 -43.60
C LYS A 25 27.08 -8.78 -42.94
N GLU A 26 28.08 -9.25 -43.68
CA GLU A 26 29.12 -10.16 -43.19
C GLU A 26 30.00 -9.49 -42.15
N ARG A 27 30.41 -8.22 -42.37
CA ARG A 27 31.17 -7.44 -41.39
C ARG A 27 30.36 -7.18 -40.12
N PHE A 28 29.06 -6.93 -40.25
CA PHE A 28 28.14 -6.75 -39.12
C PHE A 28 27.99 -8.03 -38.31
N LEU A 29 27.69 -9.16 -38.95
CA LEU A 29 27.60 -10.49 -38.32
C LEU A 29 28.90 -10.85 -37.60
N LYS A 30 30.05 -10.65 -38.25
CA LYS A 30 31.36 -10.89 -37.64
C LYS A 30 31.62 -10.02 -36.41
N LYS A 31 31.13 -8.77 -36.40
CA LYS A 31 31.24 -7.86 -35.24
C LYS A 31 30.26 -8.23 -34.12
N LEU A 32 29.08 -8.75 -34.47
CA LEU A 32 28.08 -9.27 -33.54
C LEU A 32 28.61 -10.52 -32.82
N GLU A 33 29.11 -11.49 -33.58
CA GLU A 33 29.70 -12.72 -33.05
C GLU A 33 30.94 -12.47 -32.20
N LYS A 34 31.78 -11.50 -32.59
CA LYS A 34 32.94 -11.10 -31.78
C LYS A 34 32.56 -10.48 -30.43
N LYS A 35 31.37 -9.88 -30.32
CA LYS A 35 30.84 -9.37 -29.04
C LYS A 35 30.17 -10.45 -28.20
N SER A 36 29.54 -11.46 -28.81
CA SER A 36 28.98 -12.61 -28.07
C SER A 36 30.04 -13.59 -27.59
N SER A 37 31.22 -13.61 -28.20
CA SER A 37 32.34 -14.52 -27.88
C SER A 37 33.50 -13.87 -27.13
N ALA A 38 33.39 -12.59 -26.76
CA ALA A 38 34.35 -11.98 -25.85
C ALA A 38 34.19 -12.64 -24.46
N PRO A 39 35.27 -13.09 -23.80
CA PRO A 39 35.16 -13.60 -22.44
C PRO A 39 34.58 -12.47 -21.59
N GLN A 40 33.37 -12.69 -21.06
CA GLN A 40 32.82 -11.88 -20.00
C GLN A 40 33.89 -11.83 -18.92
N LYS A 41 34.61 -10.70 -18.79
CA LYS A 41 35.43 -10.46 -17.61
C LYS A 41 34.42 -10.46 -16.47
N LYS A 42 34.32 -11.59 -15.77
CA LYS A 42 33.56 -11.72 -14.54
C LYS A 42 34.18 -10.70 -13.58
N GLY A 43 33.64 -9.49 -13.59
CA GLY A 43 33.98 -8.47 -12.62
C GLY A 43 33.72 -9.10 -11.26
N LYS A 44 34.76 -9.13 -10.43
CA LYS A 44 34.72 -9.60 -9.04
C LYS A 44 33.81 -8.74 -8.15
N VAL A 45 32.84 -8.02 -8.71
CA VAL A 45 31.92 -7.12 -8.01
C VAL A 45 30.80 -7.87 -7.30
N LEU A 46 30.39 -9.05 -7.76
CA LEU A 46 29.34 -9.83 -7.06
C LEU A 46 29.81 -10.42 -5.72
N ARG A 47 31.12 -10.55 -5.50
CA ARG A 47 31.68 -11.17 -4.28
C ARG A 47 31.77 -10.20 -3.09
N LEU A 48 31.68 -8.89 -3.33
CA LEU A 48 31.80 -7.85 -2.28
C LEU A 48 30.47 -7.48 -1.63
N TRP A 49 29.33 -7.74 -2.29
CA TRP A 49 27.98 -7.44 -1.77
C TRP A 49 27.24 -8.66 -1.21
N ALA A 50 27.82 -9.86 -1.37
CA ALA A 50 27.30 -11.11 -0.83
C ALA A 50 26.99 -11.07 0.69
N PRO A 51 27.80 -10.44 1.57
CA PRO A 51 27.45 -10.40 3.00
C PRO A 51 26.24 -9.50 3.28
N VAL A 52 26.01 -8.43 2.51
CA VAL A 52 24.91 -7.48 2.76
C VAL A 52 23.54 -8.09 2.40
N ILE A 53 23.49 -8.90 1.35
CA ILE A 53 22.26 -9.60 0.92
C ILE A 53 21.92 -10.74 1.90
N GLY A 54 22.92 -11.45 2.44
CA GLY A 54 22.71 -12.47 3.48
C GLY A 54 22.22 -11.87 4.80
N ILE A 55 22.68 -10.65 5.14
CA ILE A 55 22.24 -9.91 6.32
C ILE A 55 20.79 -9.43 6.17
N ALA A 56 20.41 -8.84 5.03
CA ALA A 56 19.03 -8.41 4.79
C ALA A 56 18.04 -9.59 4.77
N ALA A 57 18.40 -10.70 4.13
CA ALA A 57 17.58 -11.91 4.12
C ALA A 57 17.46 -12.53 5.52
N SER A 58 18.51 -12.51 6.34
CA SER A 58 18.44 -12.98 7.73
C SER A 58 17.66 -12.04 8.62
N PHE A 59 17.67 -10.72 8.40
CA PHE A 59 16.76 -9.79 9.09
C PHE A 59 15.30 -10.01 8.68
N LEU A 60 14.99 -10.22 7.39
CA LEU A 60 13.63 -10.53 6.95
C LEU A 60 13.16 -11.89 7.48
N LEU A 61 14.02 -12.91 7.45
CA LEU A 61 13.73 -14.23 7.97
C LEU A 61 13.61 -14.21 9.51
N ALA A 62 14.47 -13.47 10.21
CA ALA A 62 14.37 -13.27 11.65
C ALA A 62 13.13 -12.44 12.00
N PHE A 63 12.78 -11.42 11.23
CA PHE A 63 11.56 -10.63 11.45
C PHE A 63 10.29 -11.46 11.19
N PHE A 64 10.32 -12.37 10.21
CA PHE A 64 9.22 -13.29 9.94
C PHE A 64 9.12 -14.39 11.01
N LEU A 65 10.23 -15.03 11.39
CA LEU A 65 10.27 -16.11 12.39
C LEU A 65 10.11 -15.61 13.83
N LEU A 66 10.64 -14.43 14.19
CA LEU A 66 10.37 -13.79 15.48
C LEU A 66 9.02 -13.07 15.47
N GLY A 67 8.53 -12.61 14.32
CA GLY A 67 7.19 -12.01 14.18
C GLY A 67 6.07 -13.00 14.50
N GLU A 68 6.24 -14.28 14.14
CA GLU A 68 5.31 -15.35 14.54
C GLU A 68 5.44 -15.74 16.02
N LEU A 69 6.61 -15.56 16.65
CA LEU A 69 6.87 -15.90 18.05
C LEU A 69 6.51 -14.76 19.03
N TRP A 70 6.47 -13.51 18.56
CA TRP A 70 6.18 -12.29 19.34
C TRP A 70 4.89 -11.60 18.90
N GLY A 71 4.22 -12.09 17.86
CA GLY A 71 2.81 -11.78 17.63
C GLY A 71 2.00 -12.36 18.78
N PRO A 72 0.95 -11.68 19.27
CA PRO A 72 0.07 -12.28 20.24
C PRO A 72 -0.54 -13.53 19.60
N GLN A 73 -0.03 -14.70 19.98
CA GLN A 73 -0.65 -15.99 19.75
C GLN A 73 -1.89 -16.11 20.66
N SER A 74 -2.80 -15.13 20.57
CA SER A 74 -4.14 -15.26 21.07
C SER A 74 -4.94 -15.93 19.95
N MET A 75 -4.93 -17.26 19.98
CA MET A 75 -6.13 -18.02 19.66
C MET A 75 -7.23 -17.51 20.59
N ALA A 76 -7.82 -16.35 20.23
CA ALA A 76 -8.88 -15.70 20.96
C ALA A 76 -10.12 -16.53 20.75
N LYS A 77 -10.25 -17.56 21.58
CA LYS A 77 -11.44 -18.40 21.65
C LYS A 77 -12.59 -17.52 22.12
N ASN A 78 -13.32 -16.94 21.17
CA ASN A 78 -14.65 -16.33 21.32
C ASN A 78 -14.77 -15.33 22.49
N SER A 79 -13.91 -14.31 22.54
CA SER A 79 -14.01 -13.21 23.52
C SER A 79 -14.53 -11.92 22.91
N ASP A 80 -15.48 -12.01 21.97
CA ASP A 80 -16.08 -10.88 21.28
C ASP A 80 -17.61 -10.84 21.44
N LEU A 81 -18.29 -9.83 20.90
CA LEU A 81 -19.76 -9.71 21.02
C LEU A 81 -20.46 -10.95 20.46
N ALA A 82 -19.92 -11.54 19.40
CA ALA A 82 -20.46 -12.76 18.79
C ALA A 82 -20.55 -13.96 19.74
N SER A 83 -19.76 -13.97 20.82
CA SER A 83 -19.77 -15.02 21.84
C SER A 83 -20.90 -14.87 22.89
N ILE A 84 -21.59 -13.73 22.91
CA ILE A 84 -22.60 -13.39 23.92
C ILE A 84 -23.96 -13.97 23.57
N SER A 85 -24.44 -13.70 22.36
CA SER A 85 -25.74 -14.17 21.86
C SER A 85 -25.78 -14.13 20.31
N PRO A 86 -26.74 -14.82 19.66
CA PRO A 86 -26.94 -14.71 18.22
C PRO A 86 -27.18 -13.27 17.74
N GLU A 87 -27.91 -12.47 18.51
CA GLU A 87 -28.21 -11.06 18.20
C GLU A 87 -26.94 -10.20 18.30
N MET A 88 -26.08 -10.46 19.29
CA MET A 88 -24.79 -9.78 19.42
C MET A 88 -23.80 -10.17 18.32
N LYS A 89 -23.88 -11.41 17.84
CA LYS A 89 -23.16 -11.83 16.63
C LYS A 89 -23.60 -11.04 15.41
N GLN A 90 -24.92 -10.95 15.17
CA GLN A 90 -25.47 -10.15 14.07
C GLN A 90 -25.07 -8.67 14.19
N THR A 91 -25.06 -8.13 15.41
CA THR A 91 -24.63 -6.75 15.68
C THR A 91 -23.16 -6.55 15.29
N GLN A 92 -22.27 -7.46 15.69
CA GLN A 92 -20.86 -7.42 15.31
C GLN A 92 -20.66 -7.53 13.80
N GLU A 93 -21.35 -8.47 13.14
CA GLU A 93 -21.30 -8.64 11.68
C GLU A 93 -21.78 -7.38 10.95
N PHE A 94 -22.88 -6.78 11.42
CA PHE A 94 -23.41 -5.53 10.86
C PHE A 94 -22.37 -4.41 10.93
N TYR A 95 -21.84 -4.11 12.13
CA TYR A 95 -20.89 -3.01 12.29
C TYR A 95 -19.57 -3.26 11.56
N THR A 96 -19.03 -4.48 11.58
CA THR A 96 -17.79 -4.79 10.84
C THR A 96 -17.98 -4.68 9.33
N SER A 97 -19.14 -5.08 8.80
CA SER A 97 -19.46 -4.90 7.39
C SER A 97 -19.56 -3.42 6.99
N MET A 98 -20.15 -2.59 7.85
CA MET A 98 -20.28 -1.15 7.65
C MET A 98 -18.91 -0.47 7.67
N ILE A 99 -18.09 -0.73 8.68
CA ILE A 99 -16.71 -0.23 8.78
C ILE A 99 -15.90 -0.61 7.53
N THR A 100 -16.00 -1.87 7.09
CA THR A 100 -15.30 -2.34 5.88
C THR A 100 -15.74 -1.57 4.63
N LYS A 101 -17.05 -1.34 4.48
CA LYS A 101 -17.60 -0.55 3.38
C LYS A 101 -17.06 0.88 3.39
N GLU A 102 -17.10 1.56 4.54
CA GLU A 102 -16.61 2.94 4.67
C GLU A 102 -15.10 3.04 4.44
N LEU A 103 -14.30 2.08 4.95
CA LEU A 103 -12.87 2.03 4.65
C LEU A 103 -12.59 1.89 3.15
N ASN A 104 -13.36 1.05 2.45
CA ASN A 104 -13.22 0.89 1.01
C ASN A 104 -13.56 2.18 0.26
N ALA A 105 -14.59 2.91 0.71
CA ALA A 105 -14.92 4.22 0.19
C ALA A 105 -13.78 5.22 0.39
N ILE A 106 -13.21 5.31 1.60
CA ILE A 106 -12.07 6.20 1.89
C ILE A 106 -10.84 5.83 1.04
N ASN A 107 -10.53 4.55 0.90
CA ASN A 107 -9.40 4.08 0.10
C ASN A 107 -9.54 4.42 -1.39
N ALA A 108 -10.77 4.39 -1.92
CA ALA A 108 -11.04 4.81 -3.31
C ALA A 108 -10.80 6.32 -3.53
N GLU A 109 -10.79 7.11 -2.46
CA GLU A 109 -10.64 8.56 -2.49
C GLU A 109 -9.23 9.05 -2.18
N LYS A 110 -8.25 8.14 -2.18
CA LYS A 110 -6.85 8.48 -1.91
C LYS A 110 -6.23 9.27 -3.07
N THR A 111 -5.92 10.54 -2.81
CA THR A 111 -5.16 11.43 -3.69
C THR A 111 -4.11 12.18 -2.85
N PRO A 112 -3.12 12.86 -3.47
CA PRO A 112 -2.13 13.64 -2.71
C PRO A 112 -2.77 14.69 -1.78
N GLU A 113 -3.92 15.24 -2.15
CA GLU A 113 -4.63 16.25 -1.36
C GLU A 113 -5.41 15.66 -0.17
N THR A 114 -5.87 14.41 -0.26
CA THR A 114 -6.63 13.73 0.80
C THR A 114 -5.75 12.81 1.66
N GLU A 115 -4.51 12.56 1.25
CA GLU A 115 -3.61 11.60 1.92
C GLU A 115 -3.35 11.95 3.39
N ALA A 116 -3.17 13.22 3.72
CA ALA A 116 -2.88 13.63 5.10
C ALA A 116 -4.02 13.28 6.06
N ILE A 117 -5.26 13.57 5.69
CA ILE A 117 -6.43 13.28 6.53
C ILE A 117 -6.74 11.78 6.59
N ILE A 118 -6.54 11.06 5.48
CA ILE A 118 -6.72 9.60 5.45
C ILE A 118 -5.70 8.93 6.38
N ASN A 119 -4.43 9.36 6.35
CA ASN A 119 -3.40 8.79 7.21
C ASN A 119 -3.67 9.06 8.69
N ASP A 120 -4.10 10.26 9.05
CA ASP A 120 -4.49 10.58 10.43
C ASP A 120 -5.68 9.71 10.90
N ALA A 121 -6.68 9.53 10.04
CA ALA A 121 -7.80 8.65 10.32
C ALA A 121 -7.36 7.20 10.55
N MET A 122 -6.40 6.68 9.78
CA MET A 122 -5.89 5.33 9.99
C MET A 122 -5.20 5.17 11.35
N VAL A 123 -4.43 6.17 11.80
CA VAL A 123 -3.82 6.17 13.14
C VAL A 123 -4.89 6.16 14.23
N GLN A 124 -5.95 6.97 14.08
CA GLN A 124 -7.07 6.97 15.02
C GLN A 124 -7.85 5.64 15.01
N MET A 125 -8.02 5.03 13.83
CA MET A 125 -8.63 3.70 13.69
C MET A 125 -7.82 2.61 14.39
N GLU A 126 -6.48 2.64 14.30
CA GLU A 126 -5.62 1.70 15.02
C GLU A 126 -5.76 1.84 16.54
N LYS A 127 -5.89 3.07 17.04
CA LYS A 127 -6.16 3.31 18.47
C LYS A 127 -7.50 2.71 18.90
N LEU A 128 -8.58 2.96 18.15
CA LEU A 128 -9.89 2.38 18.43
C LEU A 128 -9.90 0.86 18.31
N GLU A 129 -9.08 0.29 17.41
CA GLU A 129 -8.87 -1.15 17.30
C GLU A 129 -8.23 -1.73 18.55
N LYS A 130 -7.15 -1.11 19.02
CA LYS A 130 -6.50 -1.52 20.26
C LYS A 130 -7.45 -1.46 21.46
N GLU A 131 -8.23 -0.38 21.59
CA GLU A 131 -9.22 -0.24 22.65
C GLU A 131 -10.27 -1.37 22.62
N TYR A 132 -10.72 -1.79 21.43
CA TYR A 132 -11.61 -2.95 21.33
C TYR A 132 -10.94 -4.26 21.76
N GLN A 133 -9.68 -4.48 21.40
CA GLN A 133 -8.95 -5.66 21.88
C GLN A 133 -8.81 -5.68 23.40
N ASP A 134 -8.61 -4.52 24.03
CA ASP A 134 -8.62 -4.38 25.48
C ASP A 134 -10.01 -4.70 26.07
N LEU A 135 -11.08 -4.19 25.46
CA LEU A 135 -12.46 -4.49 25.85
C LEU A 135 -12.81 -5.98 25.73
N ARG A 136 -12.28 -6.69 24.72
CA ARG A 136 -12.42 -8.15 24.60
C ARG A 136 -11.82 -8.89 25.78
N ASN A 137 -10.65 -8.43 26.25
CA ASN A 137 -10.02 -8.99 27.45
C ASN A 137 -10.85 -8.71 28.70
N ASP A 138 -11.36 -7.48 28.83
CA ASP A 138 -12.19 -7.07 29.96
C ASP A 138 -13.55 -7.77 29.97
N LEU A 139 -14.11 -8.12 28.81
CA LEU A 139 -15.35 -8.88 28.70
C LEU A 139 -15.20 -10.27 29.33
N VAL A 140 -14.05 -10.91 29.10
CA VAL A 140 -13.74 -12.21 29.71
C VAL A 140 -13.49 -12.05 31.21
N LYS A 141 -12.67 -11.09 31.61
CA LYS A 141 -12.32 -10.86 33.03
C LYS A 141 -13.51 -10.48 33.90
N SER A 142 -14.44 -9.71 33.35
CA SER A 142 -15.64 -9.23 34.04
C SER A 142 -16.78 -10.27 34.09
N GLY A 143 -16.64 -11.40 33.40
CA GLY A 143 -17.71 -12.38 33.30
C GLY A 143 -18.90 -11.90 32.45
N ARG A 144 -18.62 -11.18 31.35
CA ARG A 144 -19.61 -10.61 30.41
C ARG A 144 -20.45 -9.48 31.01
N ASP A 145 -19.80 -8.53 31.67
CA ASP A 145 -20.48 -7.34 32.19
C ASP A 145 -21.12 -6.51 31.05
N ASN A 146 -22.41 -6.19 31.20
CA ASN A 146 -23.18 -5.38 30.25
C ASN A 146 -22.55 -4.01 29.96
N ARG A 147 -21.81 -3.43 30.92
CA ARG A 147 -21.08 -2.17 30.72
C ARG A 147 -19.93 -2.33 29.72
N VAL A 148 -19.23 -3.47 29.76
CA VAL A 148 -18.17 -3.78 28.80
C VAL A 148 -18.78 -4.05 27.42
N ILE A 149 -19.89 -4.77 27.35
CA ILE A 149 -20.66 -4.99 26.11
C ILE A 149 -21.07 -3.64 25.51
N HIS A 150 -21.59 -2.73 26.31
CA HIS A 150 -21.96 -1.38 25.86
C HIS A 150 -20.74 -0.60 25.33
N ALA A 151 -19.60 -0.65 26.02
CA ALA A 151 -18.37 -0.02 25.58
C ALA A 151 -17.84 -0.60 24.26
N MET A 152 -18.00 -1.92 24.03
CA MET A 152 -17.64 -2.55 22.76
C MET A 152 -18.50 -2.06 21.61
N ILE A 153 -19.82 -1.92 21.83
CA ILE A 153 -20.74 -1.34 20.83
C ILE A 153 -20.39 0.13 20.57
N GLN A 154 -20.11 0.90 21.63
CA GLN A 154 -19.71 2.30 21.51
C GLN A 154 -18.41 2.46 20.71
N ASN A 155 -17.45 1.56 20.89
CA ASN A 155 -16.21 1.58 20.10
C ASN A 155 -16.48 1.34 18.60
N PHE A 156 -17.40 0.43 18.24
CA PHE A 156 -17.84 0.30 16.83
C PHE A 156 -18.46 1.59 16.29
N GLN A 157 -19.32 2.23 17.08
CA GLN A 157 -19.97 3.50 16.70
C GLN A 157 -18.93 4.61 16.48
N GLN A 158 -17.96 4.75 17.39
CA GLN A 158 -16.88 5.73 17.27
C GLN A 158 -16.05 5.56 16.00
N ARG A 159 -15.76 4.32 15.60
CA ARG A 159 -15.06 4.06 14.33
C ARG A 159 -15.88 4.51 13.13
N ILE A 160 -17.18 4.23 13.14
CA ILE A 160 -18.06 4.62 12.04
C ILE A 160 -18.17 6.15 11.97
N ASP A 161 -18.33 6.81 13.11
CA ASP A 161 -18.36 8.27 13.18
C ASP A 161 -17.05 8.88 12.67
N LEU A 162 -15.90 8.32 13.03
CA LEU A 162 -14.60 8.72 12.50
C LEU A 162 -14.56 8.61 10.97
N LEU A 163 -14.92 7.45 10.41
CA LEU A 163 -14.86 7.22 8.97
C LEU A 163 -15.83 8.14 8.20
N ASN A 164 -17.05 8.35 8.72
CA ASN A 164 -18.01 9.30 8.16
C ASN A 164 -17.46 10.72 8.14
N ASN A 165 -16.87 11.18 9.25
CA ASN A 165 -16.26 12.51 9.33
C ASN A 165 -15.11 12.68 8.33
N VAL A 166 -14.35 11.62 8.06
CA VAL A 166 -13.26 11.64 7.08
C VAL A 166 -13.82 11.76 5.66
N LEU A 167 -14.86 10.99 5.33
CA LEU A 167 -15.52 11.09 4.02
C LEU A 167 -16.11 12.48 3.78
N THR A 168 -16.76 13.08 4.77
CA THR A 168 -17.27 14.45 4.68
C THR A 168 -16.14 15.45 4.44
N GLN A 169 -15.00 15.30 5.12
CA GLN A 169 -13.86 16.20 4.91
C GLN A 169 -13.21 16.01 3.54
N ILE A 170 -13.12 14.78 3.04
CA ILE A 170 -12.68 14.49 1.66
C ILE A 170 -13.60 15.17 0.65
N GLU A 171 -14.92 15.08 0.83
CA GLU A 171 -15.90 15.74 -0.04
C GLU A 171 -15.70 17.27 -0.03
N ASN A 172 -15.50 17.86 1.14
CA ASN A 172 -15.22 19.30 1.28
C ASN A 172 -13.92 19.72 0.56
N ILE A 173 -12.86 18.91 0.63
CA ILE A 173 -11.60 19.19 -0.09
C ILE A 173 -11.85 19.18 -1.61
N LYS A 174 -12.63 18.21 -2.11
CA LYS A 174 -12.95 18.11 -3.54
C LYS A 174 -13.80 19.27 -4.04
N THR A 175 -14.82 19.68 -3.29
CA THR A 175 -15.70 20.79 -3.69
C THR A 175 -14.94 22.10 -3.76
N LEU A 176 -14.05 22.38 -2.81
CA LEU A 176 -13.17 23.54 -2.82
C LEU A 176 -12.24 23.56 -4.04
N LYS A 177 -11.68 22.42 -4.45
CA LYS A 177 -10.83 22.33 -5.66
C LYS A 177 -11.60 22.68 -6.93
N ASN A 178 -12.84 22.16 -7.06
CA ASN A 178 -13.67 22.43 -8.23
C ASN A 178 -14.02 23.92 -8.36
N GLN A 179 -14.40 24.58 -7.26
CA GLN A 179 -14.69 26.02 -7.25
C GLN A 179 -13.47 26.87 -7.66
N ASN A 180 -12.27 26.49 -7.25
CA ASN A 180 -11.04 27.20 -7.62
C ASN A 180 -10.68 27.03 -9.11
N HIS A 181 -11.10 25.94 -9.76
CA HIS A 181 -10.91 25.77 -11.20
C HIS A 181 -11.90 26.60 -12.03
N GLU A 182 -13.14 26.79 -11.56
CA GLU A 182 -14.12 27.64 -12.25
C GLU A 182 -13.74 29.13 -12.18
N ASN A 183 -13.16 29.59 -11.07
CA ASN A 183 -12.77 31.00 -10.89
C ASN A 183 -11.46 31.40 -11.60
N ASN A 184 -10.71 30.45 -12.17
CA ASN A 184 -9.45 30.70 -12.88
C ASN A 184 -9.60 30.73 -14.41
N ILE A 185 -10.83 30.72 -14.92
CA ILE A 185 -11.15 30.96 -16.32
C ILE A 185 -11.66 32.40 -16.45
N ILE A 186 -10.79 33.38 -16.23
CA ILE A 186 -11.02 34.80 -16.56
C ILE A 186 -9.74 35.40 -17.13
#